data_AF-W6UB49-F1
#
_entry.id   AF-W6UB49-F1
#
_cell.length_a   1.000
_cell.length_b   1.000
_cell.length_c   1.000
_cell.angle_alpha   90.00
_cell.angle_beta   90.00
_cell.angle_gamma   90.00
#
_symmetry.space_group_name_H-M   'P 1'
#
loop_
_entity.id
_entity.type
_entity.pdbx_description
1 polymer ?
#
loop_
_entity_poly.entity_id
_entity_poly.type
_entity_poly.pdbx_seq_one_letter_code
_entity_poly.pdbx_strand_id
1 'polypeptide(L)'
;MGASYSHVFETYRDPDSVPNVTKPPTHDPLKGFPRGRKKRELIVTEEEMIAAGLTSKERDYCAPMLMALRKCRVERGVLSPLFCGHFRHGYLECQTKDQILRMKEYEREYRLMKKEQTAS
;
A
#
# COMPACT_ATOMS: atom_id res chain seq x y z
N MET A 1 -7.76 -13.21 3.18
CA MET A 1 -6.31 -12.90 3.15
C MET A 1 -6.03 -11.96 4.29
N GLY A 2 -5.73 -12.52 5.44
CA GLY A 2 -5.46 -11.82 6.69
C GLY A 2 -4.73 -12.81 7.58
N ALA A 3 -3.87 -12.30 8.46
CA ALA A 3 -3.13 -13.08 9.44
C ALA A 3 -3.95 -14.29 9.89
N SER A 4 -3.44 -15.50 9.67
CA SER A 4 -3.92 -16.64 10.43
C SER A 4 -3.89 -16.22 11.89
N TYR A 5 -4.92 -16.59 12.67
CA TYR A 5 -5.04 -16.29 14.10
C TYR A 5 -3.70 -16.42 14.87
N SER A 6 -2.75 -17.22 14.36
CA SER A 6 -1.35 -17.27 14.77
C SER A 6 -0.65 -15.92 14.90
N HIS A 7 -0.63 -15.01 13.91
CA HIS A 7 0.20 -13.79 14.03
C HIS A 7 -0.37 -12.81 15.03
N VAL A 8 -1.69 -12.68 15.11
CA VAL A 8 -2.33 -11.84 16.13
C VAL A 8 -2.03 -12.41 17.51
N PHE A 9 -2.18 -13.71 17.70
CA PHE A 9 -1.82 -14.35 18.97
C PHE A 9 -0.33 -14.22 19.31
N GLU A 10 0.56 -14.35 18.32
CA GLU A 10 2.02 -14.19 18.43
C GLU A 10 2.37 -12.74 18.83
N THR A 11 1.66 -11.74 18.30
CA THR A 11 1.85 -10.33 18.71
C THR A 11 1.50 -10.07 20.18
N TYR A 12 0.52 -10.79 20.72
CA TYR A 12 0.17 -10.69 22.15
C TYR A 12 1.11 -11.48 23.04
N ARG A 13 1.58 -12.64 22.58
CA ARG A 13 2.44 -13.53 23.36
C ARG A 13 3.86 -12.96 23.47
N ASP A 14 4.45 -12.61 22.32
CA ASP A 14 5.85 -12.23 22.19
C ASP A 14 5.96 -11.05 21.20
N PRO A 15 5.66 -9.81 21.63
CA PRO A 15 5.58 -8.64 20.74
C PRO A 15 6.91 -8.30 20.06
N ASP A 16 8.04 -8.71 20.65
CA ASP A 16 9.37 -8.47 20.11
C ASP A 16 9.74 -9.46 18.98
N SER A 17 8.97 -10.55 18.83
CA SER A 17 9.21 -11.56 17.79
C SER A 17 8.62 -11.20 16.42
N VAL A 18 7.72 -10.22 16.39
CA VAL A 18 6.92 -9.84 15.22
C VAL A 18 7.17 -8.38 14.84
N PRO A 19 7.09 -8.01 13.55
CA PRO A 19 7.23 -6.63 13.13
C PRO A 19 6.03 -5.80 13.59
N ASN A 20 6.33 -4.63 14.15
CA ASN A 20 5.32 -3.70 14.61
C ASN A 20 4.68 -2.96 13.42
N VAL A 21 3.35 -2.91 13.38
CA VAL A 21 2.59 -2.32 12.25
C VAL A 21 2.60 -0.79 12.24
N THR A 22 2.82 -0.14 13.38
CA THR A 22 2.82 1.32 13.50
C THR A 22 4.21 1.94 13.36
N LYS A 23 5.26 1.17 13.67
CA LYS A 23 6.65 1.62 13.55
C LYS A 23 7.17 1.40 12.12
N PRO A 24 8.12 2.23 11.67
CA PRO A 24 8.79 2.00 10.39
C PRO A 24 9.58 0.68 10.40
N PRO A 25 9.89 0.11 9.22
CA PRO A 25 10.69 -1.11 9.11
C PRO A 25 12.08 -0.91 9.74
N THR A 26 12.59 -1.94 10.41
CA THR A 26 13.87 -1.91 11.12
C THR A 26 15.04 -2.27 10.23
N HIS A 27 14.82 -3.10 9.21
CA HIS A 27 15.87 -3.56 8.31
C HIS A 27 16.08 -2.61 7.12
N ASP A 28 17.33 -2.50 6.64
CA ASP A 28 17.66 -1.78 5.42
C ASP A 28 16.79 -2.24 4.23
N PRO A 29 16.09 -1.33 3.51
CA PRO A 29 15.32 -1.66 2.32
C PRO A 29 16.08 -2.41 1.22
N LEU A 30 17.42 -2.29 1.16
CA LEU A 30 18.27 -2.96 0.16
C LEU A 30 18.73 -4.36 0.59
N LYS A 31 18.59 -4.73 1.87
CA LYS A 31 18.96 -6.07 2.38
C LYS A 31 18.19 -7.17 1.62
N GLY A 32 18.91 -8.03 0.91
CA GLY A 32 18.34 -9.10 0.09
C GLY A 32 18.03 -8.74 -1.37
N PHE A 33 18.36 -7.53 -1.83
CA PHE A 33 18.20 -7.10 -3.22
C PHE A 33 19.56 -6.83 -3.89
N PRO A 34 20.26 -7.86 -4.42
CA PRO A 34 21.63 -7.70 -4.92
C PRO A 34 21.75 -6.79 -6.16
N ARG A 35 20.68 -6.64 -6.94
CA ARG A 35 20.60 -5.76 -8.12
C ARG A 35 19.92 -4.41 -7.83
N GLY A 36 19.67 -4.09 -6.56
CA GLY A 36 18.91 -2.92 -6.14
C GLY A 36 17.38 -3.09 -6.27
N ARG A 37 16.64 -2.14 -5.68
CA ARG A 37 15.17 -2.09 -5.68
C ARG A 37 14.68 -0.97 -6.58
N LYS A 38 13.75 -1.26 -7.49
CA LYS A 38 13.10 -0.22 -8.30
C LYS A 38 12.25 0.69 -7.40
N LYS A 39 12.47 2.01 -7.48
CA LYS A 39 11.63 3.01 -6.79
C LYS A 39 10.24 3.08 -7.43
N ARG A 40 9.24 3.40 -6.62
CA ARG A 40 7.87 3.61 -7.11
C ARG A 40 7.79 4.99 -7.73
N GLU A 41 7.27 5.04 -8.95
CA GLU A 41 7.14 6.28 -9.72
C GLU A 41 5.72 6.83 -9.51
N LEU A 42 5.63 8.11 -9.15
CA LEU A 42 4.38 8.87 -9.12
C LEU A 42 4.25 9.62 -10.44
N ILE A 43 3.09 9.49 -11.09
CA ILE A 43 2.81 10.12 -12.39
C ILE A 43 2.41 11.60 -12.21
N VAL A 44 1.85 11.94 -11.03
CA VAL A 44 1.22 13.22 -10.73
C VAL A 44 2.00 13.90 -9.60
N THR A 45 2.16 15.23 -9.70
CA THR A 45 2.84 16.04 -8.67
C THR A 45 1.93 16.26 -7.45
N GLU A 46 2.52 16.56 -6.29
CA GLU A 46 1.71 16.80 -5.07
C GLU A 46 0.81 18.04 -5.21
N GLU A 47 1.30 19.08 -5.88
CA GLU A 47 0.56 20.31 -6.13
C GLU A 47 -0.69 20.06 -6.99
N GLU A 48 -0.59 19.22 -8.03
CA GLU A 48 -1.74 18.82 -8.85
C GLU A 48 -2.80 18.05 -8.04
N MET A 49 -2.37 17.21 -7.10
CA MET A 49 -3.28 16.48 -6.22
C MET A 49 -4.01 17.42 -5.23
N ILE A 50 -3.31 18.43 -4.72
CA ILE A 50 -3.87 19.47 -3.87
C ILE A 50 -4.90 20.29 -4.65
N ALA A 51 -4.54 20.72 -5.87
CA ALA A 51 -5.43 21.45 -6.76
C ALA A 51 -6.69 20.64 -7.14
N ALA A 52 -6.57 19.30 -7.22
CA ALA A 52 -7.69 18.40 -7.44
C ALA A 52 -8.58 18.16 -6.19
N GLY A 53 -8.27 18.81 -5.07
CA GLY A 53 -9.02 18.67 -3.82
C GLY A 53 -8.92 17.27 -3.20
N LEU A 54 -7.79 16.57 -3.38
CA LEU A 54 -7.55 15.30 -2.69
C LEU A 54 -7.19 15.56 -1.22
N THR A 55 -7.79 14.79 -0.32
CA THR A 55 -7.40 14.78 1.10
C THR A 55 -6.05 14.11 1.29
N SER A 56 -5.36 14.37 2.40
CA SER A 56 -4.03 13.79 2.66
C SER A 56 -3.99 12.26 2.56
N LYS A 57 -5.07 11.58 2.96
CA LYS A 57 -5.20 10.11 2.87
C LYS A 57 -5.40 9.58 1.45
N GLU A 58 -5.83 10.43 0.52
CA GLU A 58 -6.10 10.04 -0.87
C GLU A 58 -4.91 10.31 -1.79
N ARG A 59 -3.88 11.01 -1.31
CA ARG A 59 -2.65 11.38 -2.04
C ARG A 59 -1.63 10.24 -2.07
N ASP A 60 -2.11 9.04 -2.38
CA ASP A 60 -1.28 7.85 -2.52
C ASP A 60 -0.77 7.67 -3.96
N TYR A 61 0.09 6.67 -4.22
CA TYR A 61 0.51 6.28 -5.58
C TYR A 61 -0.64 6.01 -6.56
N CYS A 62 -1.84 5.68 -6.04
CA CYS A 62 -3.05 5.43 -6.83
C CYS A 62 -3.91 6.69 -7.09
N ALA A 63 -3.49 7.87 -6.64
CA ALA A 63 -4.19 9.14 -6.83
C ALA A 63 -4.54 9.49 -8.30
N PRO A 64 -3.69 9.18 -9.32
CA PRO A 64 -4.04 9.48 -10.71
C PRO A 64 -5.35 8.82 -11.16
N MET A 65 -5.59 7.58 -10.73
CA MET A 65 -6.82 6.84 -11.02
C MET A 65 -8.03 7.42 -10.30
N LEU A 66 -7.83 7.91 -9.06
CA LEU A 66 -8.89 8.57 -8.29
C LEU A 66 -9.31 9.89 -8.94
N MET A 67 -8.33 10.67 -9.43
CA MET A 67 -8.60 11.91 -10.17
C MET A 67 -9.40 11.62 -11.44
N ALA A 68 -9.04 10.58 -12.20
CA ALA A 68 -9.80 10.16 -13.39
C ALA A 68 -11.24 9.76 -13.05
N LEU A 69 -11.44 9.02 -11.94
CA LEU A 69 -12.77 8.65 -11.46
C LEU A 69 -13.61 9.89 -11.06
N ARG A 70 -13.01 10.86 -10.36
CA ARG A 70 -13.67 12.12 -9.98
C ARG A 70 -14.07 12.93 -11.21
N LYS A 71 -13.17 13.04 -12.21
CA LYS A 71 -13.47 13.70 -13.50
C LYS A 71 -14.68 13.06 -14.20
N CYS A 72 -14.68 11.72 -14.36
CA CYS A 72 -15.82 11.01 -14.95
C CYS A 72 -17.13 11.24 -14.19
N ARG A 73 -17.07 11.31 -12.84
CA ARG A 73 -18.25 11.57 -12.01
C ARG A 73 -18.83 12.97 -12.24
N VAL A 74 -17.97 13.98 -12.36
CA VAL A 74 -18.40 15.36 -12.64
C VAL A 74 -18.99 15.46 -14.05
N GLU A 75 -18.38 14.83 -15.05
CA GLU A 75 -18.84 14.88 -16.44
C GLU A 75 -20.18 14.15 -16.68
N ARG A 76 -20.39 13.00 -16.02
CA ARG A 76 -21.59 12.15 -16.24
C ARG A 76 -22.71 12.39 -15.23
N GLY A 77 -22.44 13.11 -14.13
CA GLY A 77 -23.41 13.40 -13.07
C GLY A 77 -24.13 12.14 -12.58
N VAL A 78 -25.47 12.15 -12.69
CA VAL A 78 -26.36 11.06 -12.24
C VAL A 78 -26.11 9.73 -12.97
N LEU A 79 -25.59 9.76 -14.20
CA LEU A 79 -25.29 8.57 -15.00
C LEU A 79 -23.92 7.96 -14.71
N SER A 80 -23.13 8.56 -13.82
CA SER A 80 -21.80 8.07 -13.45
C SER A 80 -21.71 6.59 -13.02
N PRO A 81 -22.65 5.97 -12.27
CA PRO A 81 -22.52 4.57 -11.89
C PRO A 81 -22.56 3.60 -13.09
N LEU A 82 -23.19 3.99 -14.19
CA LEU A 82 -23.29 3.17 -15.41
C LEU A 82 -22.03 3.27 -16.27
N PHE A 83 -21.48 4.48 -16.43
CA PHE A 83 -20.37 4.72 -17.38
C PHE A 83 -18.99 4.75 -16.73
N CYS A 84 -18.88 5.09 -15.44
CA CYS A 84 -17.59 5.24 -14.75
C CYS A 84 -17.11 3.94 -14.07
N GLY A 85 -17.72 2.78 -14.39
CA GLY A 85 -17.39 1.49 -13.79
C GLY A 85 -15.92 1.08 -14.00
N HIS A 86 -15.38 1.28 -15.20
CA HIS A 86 -14.00 0.94 -15.52
C HIS A 86 -12.98 1.75 -14.71
N PHE A 87 -13.21 3.05 -14.52
CA PHE A 87 -12.36 3.90 -13.68
C PHE A 87 -12.40 3.47 -12.21
N ARG A 88 -13.59 3.10 -11.72
CA ARG A 88 -13.75 2.58 -10.36
C ARG A 88 -12.98 1.27 -10.16
N HIS A 89 -13.12 0.33 -11.09
CA HIS A 89 -12.39 -0.94 -11.03
C HIS A 89 -10.88 -0.72 -11.11
N GLY A 90 -10.41 0.14 -12.02
CA GLY A 90 -8.99 0.46 -12.14
C GLY A 90 -8.40 1.08 -10.86
N TYR A 91 -9.15 1.95 -10.19
CA TYR A 91 -8.75 2.49 -8.89
C TYR A 91 -8.67 1.40 -7.81
N LEU A 92 -9.70 0.55 -7.69
CA LEU A 92 -9.73 -0.56 -6.72
C LEU A 92 -8.61 -1.58 -6.96
N GLU A 93 -8.32 -1.87 -8.22
CA GLU A 93 -7.22 -2.75 -8.59
C GLU A 93 -5.87 -2.16 -8.17
N CYS A 94 -5.67 -0.85 -8.38
CA CYS A 94 -4.47 -0.16 -7.92
C CYS A 94 -4.33 -0.23 -6.39
N GLN A 95 -5.40 0.06 -5.64
CA GLN A 95 -5.38 -0.03 -4.18
C GLN A 95 -5.10 -1.45 -3.69
N THR A 96 -5.70 -2.45 -4.33
CA THR A 96 -5.44 -3.87 -4.01
C THR A 96 -3.97 -4.22 -4.23
N LYS A 97 -3.38 -3.77 -5.34
CA LYS A 97 -1.95 -3.97 -5.61
C LYS A 97 -1.06 -3.27 -4.57
N ASP A 98 -1.44 -2.07 -4.13
CA ASP A 98 -0.73 -1.35 -3.07
C ASP A 98 -0.82 -2.08 -1.73
N GLN A 99 -2.00 -2.57 -1.36
CA GLN A 99 -2.18 -3.38 -0.16
C GLN A 99 -1.34 -4.66 -0.20
N ILE A 100 -1.27 -5.34 -1.34
CA ILE A 100 -0.41 -6.51 -1.54
C ILE A 100 1.06 -6.16 -1.34
N LEU A 101 1.52 -4.99 -1.80
CA LEU A 101 2.90 -4.53 -1.58
C LEU A 101 3.18 -4.31 -0.09
N ARG A 102 2.27 -3.68 0.65
CA ARG A 102 2.41 -3.49 2.10
C ARG A 102 2.46 -4.83 2.86
N MET A 103 1.64 -5.81 2.45
CA MET A 103 1.69 -7.17 3.03
C MET A 103 3.03 -7.86 2.74
N LYS A 104 3.60 -7.67 1.56
CA LYS A 104 4.94 -8.22 1.22
C LYS A 104 6.04 -7.57 2.05
N GLU A 105 5.94 -6.29 2.34
CA GLU A 105 6.89 -5.59 3.22
C GLU A 105 6.82 -6.10 4.66
N TYR A 106 5.61 -6.28 5.20
CA TYR A 106 5.39 -6.88 6.52
C TYR A 106 6.02 -8.28 6.61
N GLU A 107 5.70 -9.17 5.66
CA GLU A 107 6.22 -10.53 5.64
C GLU A 107 7.73 -10.59 5.44
N ARG A 108 8.30 -9.64 4.70
CA ARG A 108 9.76 -9.49 4.57
C ARG A 108 10.40 -9.21 5.93
N GLU A 109 9.92 -8.20 6.65
CA GLU A 109 10.47 -7.84 7.97
C GLU A 109 10.35 -9.01 8.93
N TYR A 110 9.18 -9.66 8.98
CA TYR A 110 8.95 -10.84 9.82
C TYR A 110 9.96 -11.96 9.56
N ARG A 111 10.20 -12.29 8.29
CA ARG A 111 11.18 -13.33 7.93
C ARG A 111 12.62 -12.93 8.22
N LEU A 112 12.96 -11.65 8.13
CA LEU A 112 14.29 -11.17 8.47
C LEU A 112 14.52 -11.26 9.99
N MET A 113 13.55 -10.85 10.81
CA MET A 113 13.60 -10.99 12.27
C MET A 113 13.78 -12.47 12.68
N LYS A 114 12.99 -13.38 12.10
CA LYS A 114 13.13 -14.82 12.37
C LYS A 114 14.49 -15.38 12.01
N LYS A 115 15.08 -14.92 10.90
CA LYS A 115 16.44 -15.34 10.50
C LYS A 115 17.49 -14.87 11.51
N GLU A 116 17.37 -13.65 12.01
CA GLU A 116 18.28 -13.10 13.02
C GLU A 116 18.17 -13.85 14.36
N GLN A 117 16.95 -14.22 14.76
CA GLN A 117 16.73 -15.07 15.93
C GLN A 117 17.34 -16.46 15.78
N THR A 118 17.22 -17.10 14.60
CA THR A 118 17.80 -18.44 14.38
C THR A 118 19.32 -18.45 14.19
N ALA A 119 19.90 -17.31 13.84
CA ALA A 119 21.34 -17.18 13.61
C ALA A 119 22.10 -16.79 14.88
N SER A 120 21.38 -16.40 15.95
CA SER A 120 21.90 -16.11 17.28
C SER A 120 21.91 -17.37 18.13
#